data_AF-A0A7W1LUQ7-F1
#
_entry.id   AF-A0A7W1LUQ7-F1
#
_cell.length_a   1.000
_cell.length_b   1.000
_cell.length_c   1.000
_cell.angle_alpha   90.00
_cell.angle_beta   90.00
_cell.angle_gamma   90.00
#
_symmetry.space_group_name_H-M   'P 1'
#
loop_
_entity.id
_entity.type
_entity.pdbx_description
1 polymer ?
#
loop_
_entity_poly.entity_id
_entity_poly.type
_entity_poly.pdbx_seq_one_letter_code
_entity_poly.pdbx_strand_id
1 'polypeptide(L)' 'VEGLTADDLDRVVDAGWDPPVTVGVRLVSVADDDIQHGGQARYVRGLLASR' A
#
# COMPACT_ATOMS: atom_id res chain seq x y z
N VAL A 1 -5.29 3.51 -20.03
CA VAL A 1 -5.85 3.01 -18.76
C VAL A 1 -6.96 3.96 -18.40
N GLU A 2 -8.20 3.49 -18.28
CA GLU A 2 -9.27 4.31 -17.69
C GLU A 2 -9.03 4.41 -16.18
N GLY A 3 -9.26 5.59 -15.61
CA GLY A 3 -9.08 5.83 -14.17
C GLY A 3 -10.18 5.18 -13.34
N LEU A 4 -9.97 5.08 -12.04
CA LEU A 4 -10.99 4.62 -11.10
C LEU A 4 -12.04 5.72 -10.86
N THR A 5 -13.28 5.31 -10.72
CA THR A 5 -14.37 6.13 -10.19
C THR A 5 -14.44 5.99 -8.67
N ALA A 6 -15.24 6.82 -8.00
CA ALA A 6 -15.46 6.69 -6.56
C ALA A 6 -16.13 5.36 -6.20
N ASP A 7 -17.12 4.93 -7.00
CA ASP A 7 -17.86 3.68 -6.77
C ASP A 7 -16.96 2.44 -6.87
N ASP A 8 -15.87 2.50 -7.65
CA ASP A 8 -14.90 1.41 -7.73
C ASP A 8 -14.20 1.14 -6.40
N LEU A 9 -14.11 2.14 -5.50
CA LEU A 9 -13.37 2.02 -4.24
C LEU A 9 -14.06 1.08 -3.24
N ASP A 10 -15.38 0.91 -3.34
CA ASP A 10 -16.17 0.03 -2.46
C ASP A 10 -16.20 -1.43 -2.94
N ARG A 11 -15.71 -1.72 -4.14
CA ARG A 11 -15.65 -3.08 -4.68
C ARG A 11 -14.75 -3.97 -3.82
N VAL A 12 -15.30 -5.06 -3.29
CA VAL A 12 -14.54 -6.08 -2.55
C VAL A 12 -13.56 -6.78 -3.49
N VAL A 13 -12.28 -6.82 -3.10
CA VAL A 13 -11.20 -7.53 -3.81
C VAL A 13 -10.74 -8.78 -3.07
N ASP A 14 -10.98 -8.86 -1.76
CA ASP A 14 -10.63 -10.03 -0.95
C ASP A 14 -11.65 -10.21 0.19
N ALA A 15 -12.43 -11.28 0.09
CA ALA A 15 -13.46 -11.64 1.07
C ALA A 15 -12.93 -12.55 2.21
N GLY A 16 -11.64 -12.90 2.19
CA GLY A 16 -11.02 -13.75 3.23
C GLY A 16 -10.67 -13.01 4.52
N TRP A 17 -10.89 -11.70 4.57
CA TRP A 17 -10.65 -10.83 5.73
C TRP A 17 -11.95 -10.40 6.40
N ASP A 18 -11.87 -10.05 7.68
CA ASP A 18 -12.96 -9.47 8.45
C ASP A 18 -12.52 -8.13 9.08
N PRO A 19 -12.96 -6.98 8.53
CA PRO A 19 -13.87 -6.83 7.39
C PRO A 19 -13.22 -7.18 6.03
N PRO A 20 -14.01 -7.53 4.98
CA PRO A 20 -13.51 -7.75 3.63
C PRO A 20 -12.74 -6.54 3.09
N VAL A 21 -11.67 -6.81 2.34
CA VAL A 21 -10.83 -5.75 1.77
C VAL A 21 -11.45 -5.23 0.48
N THR A 22 -11.68 -3.92 0.41
CA THR A 22 -12.12 -3.22 -0.80
C THR A 22 -10.93 -2.71 -1.62
N VAL A 23 -11.19 -2.24 -2.85
CA VAL A 23 -10.19 -1.55 -3.68
C VAL A 23 -9.57 -0.39 -2.90
N GLY A 24 -10.39 0.45 -2.25
CA GLY A 24 -9.91 1.59 -1.47
C GLY A 24 -8.94 1.18 -0.36
N VAL A 25 -9.30 0.16 0.42
CA VAL A 25 -8.42 -0.38 1.48
C VAL A 25 -7.11 -0.92 0.88
N ARG A 26 -7.18 -1.63 -0.25
CA ARG A 26 -5.99 -2.17 -0.90
C ARG A 26 -5.06 -1.08 -1.44
N LEU A 27 -5.60 0.00 -2.00
CA LEU A 27 -4.80 1.13 -2.47
C LEU A 27 -4.05 1.82 -1.33
N VAL A 28 -4.73 2.07 -0.21
CA VAL A 28 -4.09 2.63 0.99
C VAL A 28 -3.01 1.69 1.51
N SER A 29 -3.30 0.39 1.57
CA SER A 29 -2.34 -0.63 2.02
C SER A 29 -1.08 -0.68 1.17
N VAL A 30 -1.19 -0.61 -0.16
CA VAL A 30 -0.02 -0.61 -1.06
C VAL A 30 0.79 0.67 -0.88
N ALA A 31 0.14 1.84 -0.81
CA ALA A 31 0.83 3.10 -0.61
C ALA A 31 1.59 3.14 0.73
N ASP A 32 0.98 2.63 1.79
CA ASP A 32 1.61 2.51 3.11
C ASP A 32 2.82 1.55 3.07
N ASP A 33 2.67 0.39 2.43
CA ASP A 33 3.74 -0.60 2.28
C ASP A 33 4.97 -0.03 1.52
N ASP A 34 4.72 0.70 0.43
CA ASP A 34 5.77 1.37 -0.35
C ASP A 34 6.54 2.41 0.48
N ILE A 35 5.83 3.18 1.32
CA ILE A 35 6.44 4.17 2.21
C ILE A 35 7.29 3.47 3.28
N GLN A 36 6.78 2.40 3.90
CA GLN A 36 7.51 1.63 4.90
C GLN A 36 8.81 1.05 4.30
N HIS A 37 8.74 0.40 3.15
CA HIS A 37 9.91 -0.12 2.45
C HIS A 37 10.88 0.99 2.02
N GLY A 38 10.36 2.12 1.55
CA GLY A 38 11.17 3.30 1.23
C GLY A 38 11.96 3.82 2.42
N GLY A 39 11.32 3.88 3.60
CA GLY A 39 11.95 4.24 4.87
C GLY A 39 13.05 3.25 5.26
N GLN A 40 12.76 1.94 5.20
CA GLN A 40 13.72 0.88 5.50
C GLN A 40 14.95 0.93 4.58
N ALA A 41 14.74 1.10 3.27
CA ALA A 41 15.83 1.19 2.30
C ALA A 41 16.72 2.42 2.55
N ARG A 42 16.12 3.56 2.88
CA ARG A 42 16.86 4.77 3.27
C ARG A 42 17.64 4.58 4.56
N TYR A 43 17.05 3.92 5.55
CA TYR A 43 17.71 3.62 6.82
C TYR A 43 18.95 2.74 6.62
N VAL A 44 18.81 1.62 5.90
CA VAL A 44 19.93 0.71 5.58
C VAL A 44 21.03 1.44 4.80
N ARG A 45 20.67 2.26 3.80
CA ARG A 45 21.64 3.09 3.07
C ARG A 45 22.42 4.02 4.01
N GLY A 46 21.74 4.63 4.98
CA GLY A 46 22.36 5.50 5.98
C GLY A 46 23.42 4.77 6.81
N LEU A 47 23.11 3.56 7.29
CA LEU A 47 24.04 2.73 8.07
C LEU A 47 25.29 2.33 7.28
N LEU A 48 25.13 2.02 5.99
CA LEU A 48 26.25 1.67 5.11
C LEU A 48 27.15 2.88 4.80
N ALA A 49 26.56 4.06 4.63
CA ALA A 49 27.30 5.30 4.37
C ALA A 49 27.97 5.90 5.61
N SER A 50 27.54 5.52 6.81
CA SER A 50 28.14 5.95 8.08
C SER A 50 29.28 5.06 8.57
N ARG A 51 29.61 3.99 7.85
CA ARG A 51 30.81 3.18 8.05
C ARG A 51 31.95 3.71 7.19
#